data_AF-A0A8J7Y4M5-F1
#
_entry.id   AF-A0A8J7Y4M5-F1
#
_cell.length_a   1.000
_cell.length_b   1.000
_cell.length_c   1.000
_cell.angle_alpha   90.00
_cell.angle_beta   90.00
_cell.angle_gamma   90.00
#
_symmetry.space_group_name_H-M   'P 1'
#
loop_
_entity.id
_entity.type
_entity.pdbx_description
1 polymer ?
#
loop_
_entity_poly.entity_id
_entity_poly.type
_entity_poly.pdbx_seq_one_letter_code
_entity_poly.pdbx_strand_id
1 'polypeptide(L)'
;MRTMTRRQFFQESAGLLLSASLLRRIGGYTPALNTSSGPQLVIARNGVPGELLNAALEEAGGIGSVVKKGQKVVIKVNMSFNQPPVRAATTNPELVERLVEMCREAGASEVVVIDHTLDNGQMCMDTSEIENAVTRAGGDIKVINSHGDYKTVDIPRGKNLERTELSREVLDADVFINVPIAKVHGSAVISVSMKNLMGIVWNRGEFHSKGLNQCIADLSSLVKPDLIILDAYRILMSNGPRGPGKVKEAGEVIVGVDPVAIDAYACQLLEQNIEDVRYIRAGYDLGLGEMDLDKVQMVYVDVQKTQEGSQVEPDEGAPSDFEPVSSPEEPLFHEEEADEENEVGIPAILLVPAIVVSILIGLRMRRHSKE
;
A
#
# COMPACT_ATOMS: atom_id res chain seq x y z
N MET A 1 -4.13 18.26 45.62
CA MET A 1 -3.11 18.11 44.56
C MET A 1 -2.39 16.80 44.78
N ARG A 2 -2.52 15.83 43.87
CA ARG A 2 -1.70 14.60 43.93
C ARG A 2 -0.28 14.95 43.50
N THR A 3 0.69 14.71 44.36
CA THR A 3 2.11 14.95 44.11
C THR A 3 2.67 13.84 43.22
N MET A 4 3.15 14.21 42.03
CA MET A 4 3.82 13.28 41.12
C MET A 4 5.15 12.83 41.70
N THR A 5 5.45 11.53 41.56
CA THR A 5 6.73 10.96 41.99
C THR A 5 7.84 11.24 40.97
N ARG A 6 9.11 11.32 41.40
CA ARG A 6 10.26 11.49 40.48
C ARG A 6 10.29 10.45 39.35
N ARG A 7 9.84 9.22 39.61
CA ARG A 7 9.74 8.16 38.61
C ARG A 7 8.65 8.44 37.56
N GLN A 8 7.49 8.95 37.98
CA GLN A 8 6.44 9.42 37.06
C GLN A 8 6.91 10.63 36.27
N PHE A 9 7.61 11.58 36.92
CA PHE A 9 8.22 12.70 36.23
C PHE A 9 9.19 12.22 35.15
N PHE A 10 10.09 11.27 35.41
CA PHE A 10 11.00 10.72 34.40
C PHE A 10 10.30 9.87 33.33
N GLN A 11 9.21 9.16 33.67
CA GLN A 11 8.40 8.42 32.68
C GLN A 11 7.62 9.36 31.75
N GLU A 12 7.12 10.49 32.28
CA GLU A 12 6.42 11.51 31.50
C GLU A 12 7.39 12.42 30.73
N SER A 13 8.56 12.77 31.30
CA SER A 13 9.57 13.59 30.63
C SER A 13 10.46 12.80 29.64
N ALA A 14 10.60 11.48 29.78
CA ALA A 14 11.16 10.64 28.72
C ALA A 14 10.24 10.54 27.49
N GLY A 15 8.95 10.83 27.64
CA GLY A 15 8.01 11.02 26.53
C GLY A 15 8.26 12.30 25.73
N LEU A 16 9.06 13.24 26.26
CA LEU A 16 9.31 14.56 25.69
C LEU A 16 10.69 14.72 25.04
N LEU A 17 11.43 13.63 24.85
CA LEU A 17 12.56 13.62 23.91
C LEU A 17 12.03 13.25 22.53
N LEU A 18 11.41 14.24 21.88
CA LEU A 18 11.11 14.16 20.47
C LEU A 18 12.46 14.18 19.73
N SER A 19 12.75 13.15 18.95
CA SER A 19 13.90 13.17 18.03
C SER A 19 13.79 14.39 17.11
N ALA A 20 14.91 14.89 16.58
CA ALA A 20 14.87 16.00 15.63
C ALA A 20 13.99 15.70 14.40
N SER A 21 13.93 14.42 13.98
CA SER A 21 13.02 13.92 12.94
C SER A 21 11.55 14.06 13.34
N LEU A 22 11.22 13.72 14.60
CA LEU A 22 9.87 13.84 15.12
C LEU A 22 9.50 15.30 15.40
N LEU A 23 10.43 16.16 15.81
CA LEU A 23 10.24 17.61 15.90
C LEU A 23 9.99 18.25 14.52
N ARG A 24 10.64 17.76 13.46
CA ARG A 24 10.35 18.20 12.08
C ARG A 24 8.94 17.80 11.62
N ARG A 25 8.39 16.70 12.15
CA ARG A 25 7.07 16.17 11.80
C ARG A 25 5.93 16.67 12.72
N ILE A 26 6.23 16.96 13.99
CA ILE A 26 5.28 17.44 15.01
C ILE A 26 5.34 18.97 15.16
N GLY A 27 6.47 19.59 14.82
CA GLY A 27 6.72 21.02 15.00
C GLY A 27 5.98 21.87 14.00
N GLY A 28 4.78 22.32 14.39
CA GLY A 28 4.22 23.62 14.04
C GLY A 28 4.07 23.89 12.54
N TYR A 29 2.86 23.66 12.04
CA TYR A 29 2.38 24.22 10.78
C TYR A 29 2.54 25.76 10.83
N THR A 30 3.61 26.27 10.24
CA THR A 30 3.51 27.51 9.49
C THR A 30 3.04 27.10 8.11
N PRO A 31 1.94 27.63 7.58
CA PRO A 31 1.67 27.48 6.17
C PRO A 31 2.80 28.25 5.49
N ALA A 32 3.87 27.55 5.12
CA ALA A 32 4.45 27.86 3.85
C ALA A 32 3.29 27.64 2.87
N LEU A 33 2.63 28.73 2.49
CA LEU A 33 2.01 28.80 1.17
C LEU A 33 2.95 28.03 0.27
N ASN A 34 2.48 26.90 -0.30
CA ASN A 34 3.26 26.06 -1.20
C ASN A 34 3.63 26.94 -2.39
N THR A 35 4.72 27.68 -2.23
CA THR A 35 5.44 28.38 -3.28
C THR A 35 6.58 27.48 -3.74
N SER A 36 6.38 26.15 -3.74
CA SER A 36 7.17 25.29 -4.60
C SER A 36 6.63 25.51 -6.01
N SER A 37 7.41 26.16 -6.86
CA SER A 37 7.10 26.40 -8.27
C SER A 37 7.05 25.13 -9.14
N GLY A 38 6.94 23.95 -8.52
CA GLY A 38 6.91 22.64 -9.17
C GLY A 38 5.51 22.02 -9.13
N PRO A 39 5.24 21.00 -9.96
CA PRO A 39 3.94 20.35 -10.02
C PRO A 39 3.55 19.73 -8.68
N GLN A 40 2.27 19.81 -8.33
CA GLN A 40 1.74 19.14 -7.14
C GLN A 40 1.59 17.64 -7.37
N LEU A 41 1.21 17.24 -8.59
CA LEU A 41 1.12 15.86 -9.03
C LEU A 41 1.81 15.69 -10.39
N VAL A 42 2.59 14.62 -10.52
CA VAL A 42 3.10 14.12 -11.79
C VAL A 42 2.46 12.78 -12.08
N ILE A 43 1.88 12.62 -13.27
CA ILE A 43 1.18 11.43 -13.72
C ILE A 43 1.95 10.85 -14.90
N ALA A 44 2.65 9.74 -14.69
CA ALA A 44 3.32 9.02 -15.76
C ALA A 44 2.38 7.98 -16.41
N ARG A 45 2.46 7.83 -17.72
CA ARG A 45 1.63 6.91 -18.54
C ARG A 45 2.44 6.20 -19.62
N ASN A 46 1.82 5.19 -20.24
CA ASN A 46 2.28 4.53 -21.47
C ASN A 46 3.62 3.76 -21.36
N GLY A 47 3.89 3.15 -20.22
CA GLY A 47 5.09 2.31 -19.98
C GLY A 47 4.82 1.23 -18.94
N VAL A 48 5.86 0.48 -18.57
CA VAL A 48 5.79 -0.50 -17.47
C VAL A 48 6.08 0.15 -16.12
N PRO A 49 5.72 -0.46 -14.96
CA PRO A 49 5.75 0.21 -13.65
C PRO A 49 7.07 0.92 -13.30
N GLY A 50 8.22 0.30 -13.57
CA GLY A 50 9.54 0.90 -13.32
C GLY A 50 9.85 2.11 -14.22
N GLU A 51 9.46 2.06 -15.50
CA GLU A 51 9.63 3.17 -16.44
C GLU A 51 8.74 4.36 -16.07
N LEU A 52 7.49 4.07 -15.70
CA LEU A 52 6.53 5.07 -15.23
C LEU A 52 7.07 5.79 -13.99
N LEU A 53 7.64 5.04 -13.04
CA LEU A 53 8.27 5.61 -11.86
C LEU A 53 9.46 6.53 -12.20
N ASN A 54 10.34 6.08 -13.10
CA ASN A 54 11.48 6.89 -13.57
C ASN A 54 11.00 8.22 -14.16
N ALA A 55 10.07 8.17 -15.12
CA ALA A 55 9.55 9.35 -15.80
C ALA A 55 8.84 10.30 -14.82
N ALA A 56 8.02 9.76 -13.91
CA ALA A 56 7.33 10.59 -12.93
C ALA A 56 8.30 11.27 -11.95
N LEU A 57 9.32 10.55 -11.48
CA LEU A 57 10.30 11.11 -10.56
C LEU A 57 11.24 12.10 -11.23
N GLU A 58 11.67 11.86 -12.48
CA GLU A 58 12.50 12.81 -13.23
C GLU A 58 11.82 14.17 -13.32
N GLU A 59 10.55 14.19 -13.73
CA GLU A 59 9.74 15.41 -13.81
C GLU A 59 9.48 16.03 -12.41
N ALA A 60 9.37 15.21 -11.36
CA ALA A 60 9.23 15.68 -9.98
C ALA A 60 10.56 16.20 -9.35
N GLY A 61 11.66 16.27 -10.12
CA GLY A 61 12.96 16.77 -9.66
C GLY A 61 13.95 15.70 -9.22
N GLY A 62 13.68 14.43 -9.54
CA GLY A 62 14.49 13.25 -9.27
C GLY A 62 14.43 12.76 -7.82
N ILE A 63 14.75 11.48 -7.60
CA ILE A 63 14.79 10.88 -6.26
C ILE A 63 15.77 11.62 -5.32
N GLY A 64 16.84 12.17 -5.88
CA GLY A 64 17.85 12.94 -5.14
C GLY A 64 17.32 14.25 -4.57
N SER A 65 16.14 14.73 -4.95
CA SER A 65 15.47 15.87 -4.30
C SER A 65 14.96 15.49 -2.90
N VAL A 66 14.51 14.25 -2.72
CA VAL A 66 13.94 13.69 -1.49
C VAL A 66 14.98 12.95 -0.66
N VAL A 67 15.72 12.03 -1.28
CA VAL A 67 16.70 11.16 -0.61
C VAL A 67 18.11 11.76 -0.75
N LYS A 68 18.81 11.88 0.38
CA LYS A 68 20.19 12.36 0.46
C LYS A 68 21.12 11.25 0.96
N LYS A 69 22.39 11.34 0.56
CA LYS A 69 23.43 10.40 0.96
C LYS A 69 23.48 10.22 2.48
N GLY A 70 23.49 8.96 2.92
CA GLY A 70 23.63 8.56 4.32
C GLY A 70 22.31 8.44 5.10
N GLN A 71 21.17 8.80 4.51
CA GLN A 71 19.87 8.74 5.18
C GLN A 71 19.30 7.32 5.27
N LYS A 72 18.54 7.06 6.34
CA LYS A 72 17.63 5.92 6.45
C LYS A 72 16.30 6.25 5.78
N VAL A 73 15.97 5.49 4.73
CA VAL A 73 14.69 5.60 3.99
C VAL A 73 13.76 4.49 4.43
N VAL A 74 12.53 4.83 4.80
CA VAL A 74 11.47 3.86 5.10
C VAL A 74 10.36 4.00 4.05
N ILE A 75 10.03 2.89 3.41
CA ILE A 75 9.04 2.82 2.33
C ILE A 75 7.84 2.01 2.82
N LYS A 76 6.66 2.63 2.88
CA LYS A 76 5.41 1.96 3.25
C LYS A 76 4.65 1.51 2.01
N VAL A 77 4.70 0.23 1.69
CA VAL A 77 3.93 -0.39 0.60
C VAL A 77 2.57 -0.90 1.10
N ASN A 78 1.68 -1.34 0.22
CA ASN A 78 0.53 -2.15 0.60
C ASN A 78 0.84 -3.64 0.34
N MET A 79 1.06 -4.43 1.39
CA MET A 79 1.17 -5.90 1.31
C MET A 79 0.28 -6.58 2.36
N SER A 80 -0.81 -5.93 2.77
CA SER A 80 -1.56 -6.37 3.96
C SER A 80 -2.28 -7.72 3.81
N PHE A 81 -2.42 -8.23 2.59
CA PHE A 81 -3.13 -9.46 2.27
C PHE A 81 -2.23 -10.41 1.48
N ASN A 82 -2.38 -11.71 1.74
CA ASN A 82 -1.76 -12.78 0.97
C ASN A 82 -2.42 -12.86 -0.41
N GLN A 83 -1.96 -12.03 -1.34
CA GLN A 83 -2.49 -11.88 -2.68
C GLN A 83 -1.36 -11.68 -3.70
N PRO A 84 -1.43 -12.33 -4.87
CA PRO A 84 -0.46 -12.10 -5.94
C PRO A 84 -0.64 -10.74 -6.60
N PRO A 85 0.42 -10.17 -7.21
CA PRO A 85 0.37 -8.85 -7.86
C PRO A 85 -0.76 -8.67 -8.87
N VAL A 86 -1.07 -9.74 -9.63
CA VAL A 86 -2.14 -9.73 -10.65
C VAL A 86 -3.53 -9.40 -10.09
N ARG A 87 -3.77 -9.54 -8.78
CA ARG A 87 -5.04 -9.23 -8.13
C ARG A 87 -5.20 -7.76 -7.71
N ALA A 88 -4.16 -6.92 -7.90
CA ALA A 88 -4.18 -5.49 -7.58
C ALA A 88 -4.62 -5.18 -6.13
N ALA A 89 -4.38 -6.12 -5.21
CA ALA A 89 -4.62 -5.92 -3.78
C ALA A 89 -3.37 -5.46 -3.03
N THR A 90 -2.19 -5.63 -3.63
CA THR A 90 -0.87 -5.27 -3.08
C THR A 90 -0.12 -4.42 -4.09
N THR A 91 0.77 -3.54 -3.60
CA THR A 91 1.63 -2.69 -4.44
C THR A 91 2.46 -3.54 -5.40
N ASN A 92 2.65 -3.05 -6.62
CA ASN A 92 3.40 -3.72 -7.67
C ASN A 92 4.88 -3.92 -7.27
N PRO A 93 5.41 -5.16 -7.27
CA PRO A 93 6.78 -5.44 -6.87
C PRO A 93 7.84 -4.82 -7.79
N GLU A 94 7.59 -4.67 -9.10
CA GLU A 94 8.53 -4.04 -10.03
C GLU A 94 8.71 -2.55 -9.73
N LEU A 95 7.62 -1.87 -9.33
CA LEU A 95 7.66 -0.49 -8.89
C LEU A 95 8.46 -0.34 -7.59
N VAL A 96 8.27 -1.28 -6.65
CA VAL A 96 9.01 -1.30 -5.37
C VAL A 96 10.48 -1.56 -5.60
N GLU A 97 10.84 -2.54 -6.44
CA GLU A 97 12.22 -2.85 -6.83
C GLU A 97 12.91 -1.59 -7.34
N ARG A 98 12.33 -0.94 -8.35
CA ARG A 98 12.92 0.26 -8.94
C ARG A 98 13.07 1.40 -7.92
N LEU A 99 12.08 1.61 -7.05
CA LEU A 99 12.16 2.63 -6.02
C LEU A 99 13.30 2.38 -5.03
N VAL A 100 13.50 1.12 -4.61
CA VAL A 100 14.59 0.74 -3.70
C VAL A 100 15.95 0.99 -4.36
N GLU A 101 16.12 0.59 -5.63
CA GLU A 101 17.33 0.87 -6.42
C GLU A 101 17.62 2.37 -6.46
N MET A 102 16.64 3.19 -6.82
CA MET A 102 16.77 4.65 -6.89
C MET A 102 17.19 5.27 -5.54
N CYS A 103 16.66 4.76 -4.43
CA CYS A 103 17.06 5.21 -3.10
C CYS A 103 18.52 4.83 -2.77
N ARG A 104 18.95 3.63 -3.15
CA ARG A 104 20.35 3.18 -3.00
C ARG A 104 21.30 3.96 -3.91
N GLU A 105 20.92 4.21 -5.16
CA GLU A 105 21.64 5.05 -6.12
C GLU A 105 21.82 6.49 -5.60
N ALA A 106 20.81 7.04 -4.91
CA ALA A 106 20.90 8.34 -4.23
C ALA A 106 21.82 8.34 -2.98
N GLY A 107 22.32 7.17 -2.58
CA GLY A 107 23.27 6.99 -1.49
C GLY A 107 22.62 6.76 -0.13
N ALA A 108 21.37 6.31 -0.04
CA ALA A 108 20.76 5.91 1.22
C ALA A 108 21.59 4.83 1.92
N SER A 109 21.84 5.02 3.22
CA SER A 109 22.60 4.06 4.03
C SER A 109 21.76 2.83 4.36
N GLU A 110 20.46 3.00 4.49
CA GLU A 110 19.47 1.97 4.80
C GLU A 110 18.18 2.25 4.03
N VAL A 111 17.58 1.23 3.43
CA VAL A 111 16.27 1.32 2.75
C VAL A 111 15.42 0.16 3.27
N VAL A 112 14.41 0.46 4.08
CA VAL A 112 13.53 -0.55 4.69
C VAL A 112 12.12 -0.42 4.15
N VAL A 113 11.64 -1.48 3.50
CA VAL A 113 10.26 -1.62 3.06
C VAL A 113 9.42 -2.25 4.18
N ILE A 114 8.31 -1.60 4.53
CA ILE A 114 7.47 -2.04 5.64
C ILE A 114 6.00 -2.15 5.24
N ASP A 115 5.29 -3.07 5.90
CA ASP A 115 3.84 -3.01 6.10
C ASP A 115 3.48 -3.69 7.43
N HIS A 116 2.34 -3.34 7.97
CA HIS A 116 1.67 -4.13 9.00
C HIS A 116 0.65 -5.01 8.24
N THR A 117 0.79 -6.33 8.27
CA THR A 117 -0.09 -7.21 7.50
C THR A 117 -1.31 -7.64 8.29
N LEU A 118 -2.43 -7.88 7.62
CA LEU A 118 -3.62 -8.48 8.23
C LEU A 118 -3.61 -10.01 8.12
N ASP A 119 -3.01 -10.54 7.05
CA ASP A 119 -2.69 -11.96 6.95
C ASP A 119 -1.31 -12.29 7.54
N ASN A 120 -0.94 -13.57 7.46
CA ASN A 120 0.41 -14.03 7.78
C ASN A 120 1.47 -13.24 6.99
N GLY A 121 2.39 -12.60 7.73
CA GLY A 121 3.38 -11.69 7.17
C GLY A 121 4.28 -12.32 6.12
N GLN A 122 4.81 -13.51 6.38
CA GLN A 122 5.69 -14.20 5.43
C GLN A 122 4.95 -14.53 4.14
N MET A 123 3.74 -15.09 4.24
CA MET A 123 2.94 -15.39 3.05
C MET A 123 2.61 -14.13 2.22
N CYS A 124 2.40 -12.99 2.89
CA CYS A 124 2.19 -11.72 2.19
C CYS A 124 3.45 -11.29 1.44
N MET A 125 4.62 -11.35 2.07
CA MET A 125 5.91 -11.04 1.47
C MET A 125 6.20 -11.93 0.26
N ASP A 126 6.02 -13.24 0.41
CA ASP A 126 6.27 -14.23 -0.63
C ASP A 126 5.32 -14.06 -1.82
N THR A 127 4.01 -14.06 -1.55
CA THR A 127 2.98 -14.12 -2.60
C THR A 127 2.84 -12.80 -3.34
N SER A 128 3.10 -11.66 -2.68
CA SER A 128 3.16 -10.36 -3.35
C SER A 128 4.45 -10.15 -4.15
N GLU A 129 5.43 -11.05 -4.00
CA GLU A 129 6.76 -11.01 -4.63
C GLU A 129 7.62 -9.80 -4.20
N ILE A 130 7.15 -9.01 -3.22
CA ILE A 130 7.82 -7.79 -2.77
C ILE A 130 9.13 -8.12 -2.03
N GLU A 131 9.21 -9.19 -1.23
CA GLU A 131 10.46 -9.54 -0.55
C GLU A 131 11.60 -9.84 -1.53
N ASN A 132 11.30 -10.60 -2.59
CA ASN A 132 12.27 -10.91 -3.63
C ASN A 132 12.71 -9.65 -4.38
N ALA A 133 11.76 -8.77 -4.75
CA ALA A 133 12.04 -7.49 -5.39
C ALA A 133 12.94 -6.59 -4.53
N VAL A 134 12.61 -6.43 -3.25
CA VAL A 134 13.37 -5.60 -2.31
C VAL A 134 14.78 -6.16 -2.10
N THR A 135 14.91 -7.48 -1.96
CA THR A 135 16.21 -8.15 -1.77
C THR A 135 17.12 -7.97 -2.99
N ARG A 136 16.59 -8.12 -4.22
CA ARG A 136 17.36 -7.91 -5.46
C ARG A 136 17.87 -6.48 -5.58
N ALA A 137 17.05 -5.49 -5.20
CA ALA A 137 17.41 -4.08 -5.19
C ALA A 137 18.35 -3.68 -4.03
N GLY A 138 18.72 -4.62 -3.14
CA GLY A 138 19.60 -4.36 -2.00
C GLY A 138 18.93 -3.59 -0.86
N GLY A 139 17.61 -3.67 -0.74
CA GLY A 139 16.85 -3.17 0.41
C GLY A 139 16.59 -4.24 1.46
N ASP A 140 16.07 -3.81 2.61
CA ASP A 140 15.57 -4.67 3.66
C ASP A 140 14.04 -4.63 3.66
N ILE A 141 13.38 -5.72 4.06
CA ILE A 141 11.93 -5.79 4.21
C ILE A 141 11.56 -6.23 5.62
N LYS A 142 10.52 -5.60 6.20
CA LYS A 142 10.05 -5.91 7.55
C LYS A 142 8.54 -5.85 7.66
N VAL A 143 7.94 -6.94 8.11
CA VAL A 143 6.54 -6.96 8.58
C VAL A 143 6.50 -6.50 10.04
N ILE A 144 5.85 -5.37 10.31
CA ILE A 144 5.77 -4.75 11.65
C ILE A 144 4.53 -5.24 12.42
N ASN A 145 4.39 -6.55 12.59
CA ASN A 145 3.22 -7.19 13.21
C ASN A 145 3.38 -7.45 14.72
N SER A 146 4.41 -6.91 15.36
CA SER A 146 4.61 -7.04 16.80
C SER A 146 4.33 -5.73 17.51
N HIS A 147 3.65 -5.78 18.67
CA HIS A 147 3.39 -4.58 19.47
C HIS A 147 4.67 -3.80 19.81
N GLY A 148 5.81 -4.49 19.96
CA GLY A 148 7.12 -3.88 20.21
C GLY A 148 7.60 -2.94 19.10
N ASP A 149 7.10 -3.10 17.87
CA ASP A 149 7.42 -2.24 16.72
C ASP A 149 6.81 -0.84 16.83
N TYR A 150 5.99 -0.57 17.86
CA TYR A 150 5.22 0.67 17.97
C TYR A 150 5.57 1.48 19.22
N LYS A 151 5.36 2.79 19.12
CA LYS A 151 5.48 3.76 20.21
C LYS A 151 4.22 4.63 20.24
N THR A 152 3.67 4.85 21.42
CA THR A 152 2.53 5.76 21.56
C THR A 152 2.94 7.20 21.29
N VAL A 153 2.14 7.90 20.49
CA VAL A 153 2.29 9.31 20.11
C VAL A 153 0.95 10.02 20.19
N ASP A 154 0.99 11.31 20.48
CA ASP A 154 -0.20 12.16 20.45
C ASP A 154 -0.45 12.69 19.02
N ILE A 155 -1.70 12.96 18.69
CA ILE A 155 -2.16 13.56 17.44
C ILE A 155 -2.80 14.90 17.79
N PRO A 156 -2.03 16.01 17.86
CA PRO A 156 -2.51 17.28 18.40
C PRO A 156 -3.72 17.87 17.66
N ARG A 157 -3.88 17.53 16.38
CA ARG A 157 -4.97 17.99 15.51
C ARG A 157 -6.07 16.95 15.32
N GLY A 158 -5.97 15.82 16.04
CA GLY A 158 -6.92 14.72 15.94
C GLY A 158 -8.27 15.10 16.54
N LYS A 159 -9.35 14.82 15.82
CA LYS A 159 -10.72 15.05 16.29
C LYS A 159 -11.31 13.83 16.99
N ASN A 160 -11.09 12.64 16.41
CA ASN A 160 -11.58 11.36 16.92
C ASN A 160 -10.43 10.49 17.44
N LEU A 161 -9.24 10.64 16.86
CA LEU A 161 -8.03 9.93 17.25
C LEU A 161 -7.03 10.94 17.85
N GLU A 162 -7.02 11.10 19.17
CA GLU A 162 -6.15 12.05 19.88
C GLU A 162 -4.75 11.49 20.17
N ARG A 163 -4.59 10.16 20.16
CA ARG A 163 -3.31 9.46 20.30
C ARG A 163 -3.38 8.13 19.57
N THR A 164 -2.24 7.60 19.17
CA THR A 164 -2.14 6.26 18.58
C THR A 164 -0.78 5.64 18.84
N GLU A 165 -0.60 4.37 18.50
CA GLU A 165 0.68 3.67 18.56
C GLU A 165 1.24 3.56 17.14
N LEU A 166 2.30 4.33 16.87
CA LEU A 166 2.89 4.50 15.55
C LEU A 166 4.18 3.70 15.42
N SER A 167 4.45 3.20 14.21
CA SER A 167 5.65 2.45 13.87
C SER A 167 6.94 3.19 14.25
N ARG A 168 7.83 2.50 14.96
CA ARG A 168 9.17 2.99 15.30
C ARG A 168 10.01 3.22 14.05
N GLU A 169 9.92 2.35 13.05
CA GLU A 169 10.63 2.53 11.78
C GLU A 169 10.27 3.89 11.16
N VAL A 170 8.99 4.26 11.15
CA VAL A 170 8.55 5.55 10.59
C VAL A 170 8.99 6.74 11.45
N LEU A 171 9.03 6.58 12.78
CA LEU A 171 9.48 7.62 13.71
C LEU A 171 10.99 7.87 13.62
N ASP A 172 11.76 6.82 13.36
CA ASP A 172 13.22 6.84 13.32
C ASP A 172 13.77 7.11 11.91
N ALA A 173 12.91 7.11 10.87
CA ALA A 173 13.29 7.39 9.49
C ALA A 173 13.73 8.84 9.26
N ASP A 174 14.76 9.02 8.42
CA ASP A 174 15.13 10.34 7.89
C ASP A 174 14.21 10.74 6.73
N VAL A 175 13.80 9.77 5.91
CA VAL A 175 12.87 9.92 4.79
C VAL A 175 11.80 8.85 4.87
N PHE A 176 10.54 9.25 4.78
CA PHE A 176 9.39 8.35 4.71
C PHE A 176 8.65 8.47 3.38
N ILE A 177 8.60 7.39 2.61
CA ILE A 177 7.90 7.32 1.33
C ILE A 177 6.66 6.43 1.49
N ASN A 178 5.49 6.95 1.13
CA ASN A 178 4.23 6.19 1.16
C ASN A 178 3.91 5.69 -0.26
N VAL A 179 3.77 4.37 -0.43
CA VAL A 179 3.56 3.72 -1.74
C VAL A 179 2.24 2.93 -1.73
N PRO A 180 1.08 3.62 -1.70
CA PRO A 180 -0.22 2.97 -1.80
C PRO A 180 -0.46 2.35 -3.19
N ILE A 181 -1.38 1.39 -3.27
CA ILE A 181 -2.01 0.95 -4.52
C ILE A 181 -3.44 1.51 -4.60
N ALA A 182 -3.88 1.94 -5.77
CA ALA A 182 -5.26 2.36 -6.01
C ALA A 182 -6.22 1.16 -6.00
N LYS A 183 -7.13 1.13 -5.02
CA LYS A 183 -8.17 0.10 -4.93
C LYS A 183 -9.42 0.58 -4.21
N VAL A 184 -10.55 -0.06 -4.48
CA VAL A 184 -11.79 0.14 -3.71
C VAL A 184 -11.71 -0.47 -2.31
N HIS A 185 -12.58 -0.03 -1.41
CA HIS A 185 -12.69 -0.55 -0.04
C HIS A 185 -14.12 -0.42 0.50
N GLY A 186 -14.69 -1.51 1.03
CA GLY A 186 -16.09 -1.52 1.49
C GLY A 186 -16.51 -0.37 2.42
N SER A 187 -15.77 -0.11 3.51
CA SER A 187 -16.16 0.93 4.49
C SER A 187 -15.66 2.36 4.21
N ALA A 188 -14.63 2.52 3.38
CA ALA A 188 -13.98 3.81 3.13
C ALA A 188 -14.13 4.25 1.67
N VAL A 189 -14.90 3.49 0.87
CA VAL A 189 -15.08 3.61 -0.59
C VAL A 189 -13.81 3.26 -1.37
N ILE A 190 -12.66 3.86 -1.03
CA ILE A 190 -11.36 3.57 -1.64
C ILE A 190 -10.26 3.38 -0.58
N SER A 191 -9.11 2.90 -1.01
CA SER A 191 -7.87 2.79 -0.23
C SER A 191 -6.72 3.28 -1.07
N VAL A 192 -6.17 4.45 -0.71
CA VAL A 192 -5.12 5.16 -1.45
C VAL A 192 -4.13 5.75 -0.43
N SER A 193 -3.66 6.99 -0.57
CA SER A 193 -2.56 7.57 0.21
C SER A 193 -2.87 7.68 1.69
N MET A 194 -3.87 8.47 2.10
CA MET A 194 -4.15 8.71 3.52
C MET A 194 -4.53 7.42 4.24
N LYS A 195 -5.31 6.56 3.59
CA LYS A 195 -5.74 5.28 4.18
C LYS A 195 -4.60 4.28 4.31
N ASN A 196 -3.59 4.31 3.43
CA ASN A 196 -2.44 3.40 3.50
C ASN A 196 -1.60 3.60 4.78
N LEU A 197 -1.66 4.80 5.38
CA LEU A 197 -1.04 5.10 6.67
C LEU A 197 -1.65 4.32 7.84
N MET A 198 -2.85 3.75 7.69
CA MET A 198 -3.34 2.78 8.68
C MET A 198 -2.38 1.57 8.82
N GLY A 199 -1.54 1.32 7.81
CA GLY A 199 -0.53 0.27 7.83
C GLY A 199 0.71 0.56 8.66
N ILE A 200 0.77 1.70 9.36
CA ILE A 200 1.87 2.05 10.27
C ILE A 200 1.40 2.29 11.70
N VAL A 201 0.14 1.95 12.02
CA VAL A 201 -0.40 1.98 13.38
C VAL A 201 -0.68 0.57 13.89
N TRP A 202 -0.58 0.37 15.20
CA TRP A 202 -0.86 -0.91 15.85
C TRP A 202 -2.36 -1.24 15.81
N ASN A 203 -3.20 -0.43 16.47
CA ASN A 203 -4.62 -0.73 16.62
C ASN A 203 -5.49 -0.11 15.51
N ARG A 204 -5.59 -0.78 14.36
CA ARG A 204 -6.52 -0.37 13.29
C ARG A 204 -8.00 -0.55 13.64
N GLY A 205 -8.31 -1.41 14.61
CA GLY A 205 -9.68 -1.64 15.08
C GLY A 205 -10.29 -0.39 15.69
N GLU A 206 -9.47 0.43 16.36
CA GLU A 206 -9.87 1.71 16.95
C GLU A 206 -10.41 2.70 15.91
N PHE A 207 -9.84 2.72 14.70
CA PHE A 207 -10.29 3.59 13.62
C PHE A 207 -11.73 3.26 13.24
N HIS A 208 -12.06 1.97 13.16
CA HIS A 208 -13.40 1.51 12.79
C HIS A 208 -14.43 1.83 13.86
N SER A 209 -14.05 1.77 15.15
CA SER A 209 -14.98 2.07 16.26
C SER A 209 -15.14 3.56 16.54
N LYS A 210 -14.13 4.39 16.23
CA LYS A 210 -14.15 5.85 16.49
C LYS A 210 -14.49 6.70 15.28
N GLY A 211 -14.93 6.11 14.18
CA GLY A 211 -15.27 6.83 12.95
C GLY A 211 -14.10 6.83 11.95
N LEU A 212 -14.07 5.78 11.15
CA LEU A 212 -12.96 5.43 10.24
C LEU A 212 -12.44 6.62 9.42
N ASN A 213 -13.35 7.36 8.79
CA ASN A 213 -12.97 8.43 7.88
C ASN A 213 -12.26 9.60 8.59
N GLN A 214 -12.76 10.00 9.77
CA GLN A 214 -12.12 11.07 10.54
C GLN A 214 -10.79 10.59 11.13
N CYS A 215 -10.70 9.35 11.63
CA CYS A 215 -9.44 8.80 12.14
C CYS A 215 -8.34 8.71 11.05
N ILE A 216 -8.71 8.40 9.79
CA ILE A 216 -7.76 8.44 8.66
C ILE A 216 -7.20 9.86 8.47
N ALA A 217 -8.07 10.88 8.48
CA ALA A 217 -7.65 12.27 8.35
C ALA A 217 -6.84 12.76 9.56
N ASP A 218 -7.24 12.36 10.78
CA ASP A 218 -6.51 12.66 12.02
C ASP A 218 -5.09 12.12 11.98
N LEU A 219 -4.91 10.84 11.60
CA LEU A 219 -3.57 10.26 11.44
C LEU A 219 -2.74 11.01 10.39
N SER A 220 -3.35 11.37 9.26
CA SER A 220 -2.71 12.11 8.16
C SER A 220 -2.37 13.56 8.52
N SER A 221 -2.91 14.08 9.64
CA SER A 221 -2.54 15.37 10.20
C SER A 221 -1.22 15.33 10.98
N LEU A 222 -0.84 14.15 11.49
CA LEU A 222 0.42 13.90 12.18
C LEU A 222 1.50 13.37 11.23
N VAL A 223 1.16 12.36 10.41
CA VAL A 223 2.14 11.68 9.57
C VAL A 223 2.14 12.30 8.18
N LYS A 224 3.26 12.94 7.83
CA LYS A 224 3.52 13.53 6.52
C LYS A 224 4.62 12.75 5.81
N PRO A 225 4.28 11.95 4.79
CA PRO A 225 5.28 11.37 3.90
C PRO A 225 6.08 12.48 3.22
N ASP A 226 7.38 12.25 3.06
CA ASP A 226 8.28 13.11 2.30
C ASP A 226 8.01 12.95 0.78
N LEU A 227 7.43 11.82 0.38
CA LEU A 227 6.99 11.52 -0.98
C LEU A 227 5.85 10.49 -0.95
N ILE A 228 4.90 10.63 -1.87
CA ILE A 228 3.83 9.67 -2.11
C ILE A 228 3.93 9.19 -3.56
N ILE A 229 3.94 7.87 -3.75
CA ILE A 229 3.96 7.22 -5.05
C ILE A 229 2.74 6.29 -5.12
N LEU A 230 1.69 6.74 -5.80
CA LEU A 230 0.52 5.92 -6.01
C LEU A 230 0.76 4.96 -7.18
N ASP A 231 0.79 3.68 -6.86
CA ASP A 231 0.68 2.61 -7.84
C ASP A 231 -0.76 2.54 -8.36
N ALA A 232 -0.94 2.98 -9.60
CA ALA A 232 -2.18 2.87 -10.34
C ALA A 232 -1.97 2.06 -11.63
N TYR A 233 -0.93 1.22 -11.70
CA TYR A 233 -0.68 0.43 -12.90
C TYR A 233 -1.83 -0.57 -13.11
N ARG A 234 -2.08 -1.41 -12.10
CA ARG A 234 -3.29 -2.24 -11.98
C ARG A 234 -4.06 -1.84 -10.74
N ILE A 235 -5.37 -1.67 -10.89
CA ILE A 235 -6.25 -1.17 -9.84
C ILE A 235 -7.40 -2.15 -9.59
N LEU A 236 -7.76 -2.33 -8.32
CA LEU A 236 -8.86 -3.21 -7.91
C LEU A 236 -10.17 -2.41 -7.83
N MET A 237 -11.09 -2.70 -8.74
CA MET A 237 -12.34 -1.96 -8.98
C MET A 237 -13.53 -2.50 -8.18
N SER A 238 -13.49 -3.73 -7.67
CA SER A 238 -14.59 -4.30 -6.88
C SER A 238 -14.08 -5.25 -5.79
N ASN A 239 -14.94 -5.54 -4.80
CA ASN A 239 -14.67 -6.50 -3.71
C ASN A 239 -13.38 -6.24 -2.92
N GLY A 240 -12.93 -4.99 -2.87
CA GLY A 240 -11.82 -4.57 -2.03
C GLY A 240 -12.19 -4.58 -0.54
N PRO A 241 -11.19 -4.64 0.36
CA PRO A 241 -9.78 -4.32 0.08
C PRO A 241 -8.88 -5.52 -0.24
N ARG A 242 -9.39 -6.75 -0.04
CA ARG A 242 -8.64 -8.00 -0.21
C ARG A 242 -8.80 -8.59 -1.61
N GLY A 243 -9.96 -8.39 -2.25
CA GLY A 243 -10.36 -9.17 -3.42
C GLY A 243 -10.75 -10.61 -3.06
N PRO A 244 -10.92 -11.49 -4.07
CA PRO A 244 -10.79 -11.19 -5.50
C PRO A 244 -11.93 -10.29 -6.00
N GLY A 245 -11.64 -9.50 -7.01
CA GLY A 245 -12.60 -8.61 -7.66
C GLY A 245 -12.15 -8.24 -9.07
N LYS A 246 -12.87 -7.33 -9.71
CA LYS A 246 -12.54 -6.84 -11.05
C LYS A 246 -11.25 -6.02 -10.96
N VAL A 247 -10.24 -6.40 -11.75
CA VAL A 247 -9.00 -5.63 -11.92
C VAL A 247 -9.08 -4.87 -13.24
N LYS A 248 -8.54 -3.64 -13.26
CA LYS A 248 -8.37 -2.81 -14.45
C LYS A 248 -6.91 -2.40 -14.53
N GLU A 249 -6.31 -2.47 -15.72
CA GLU A 249 -5.00 -1.87 -15.96
C GLU A 249 -5.24 -0.40 -16.33
N ALA A 250 -4.91 0.52 -15.42
CA ALA A 250 -4.98 1.95 -15.71
C ALA A 250 -3.67 2.48 -16.31
N GLY A 251 -2.55 1.78 -16.05
CA GLY A 251 -1.27 2.06 -16.68
C GLY A 251 -0.65 3.38 -16.24
N GLU A 252 -0.90 3.79 -14.99
CA GLU A 252 -0.40 5.06 -14.44
C GLU A 252 0.43 4.86 -13.17
N VAL A 253 1.42 5.74 -12.97
CA VAL A 253 2.06 5.97 -11.67
C VAL A 253 1.95 7.45 -11.36
N ILE A 254 1.49 7.78 -10.16
CA ILE A 254 1.29 9.16 -9.73
C ILE A 254 2.25 9.48 -8.60
N VAL A 255 3.00 10.57 -8.73
CA VAL A 255 3.97 11.03 -7.74
C VAL A 255 3.56 12.42 -7.23
N GLY A 256 3.65 12.63 -5.93
CA GLY A 256 3.38 13.93 -5.32
C GLY A 256 3.59 13.95 -3.81
N VAL A 257 3.26 15.09 -3.20
CA VAL A 257 3.35 15.29 -1.73
C VAL A 257 2.03 15.71 -1.09
N ASP A 258 1.00 15.96 -1.90
CA ASP A 258 -0.35 16.30 -1.44
C ASP A 258 -1.22 15.02 -1.36
N PRO A 259 -1.48 14.50 -0.15
CA PRO A 259 -2.24 13.26 0.00
C PRO A 259 -3.73 13.42 -0.32
N VAL A 260 -4.29 14.63 -0.22
CA VAL A 260 -5.70 14.89 -0.55
C VAL A 260 -5.88 14.91 -2.07
N ALA A 261 -4.96 15.57 -2.79
CA ALA A 261 -4.99 15.64 -4.24
C ALA A 261 -4.76 14.26 -4.89
N ILE A 262 -3.84 13.46 -4.35
CA ILE A 262 -3.62 12.07 -4.81
C ILE A 262 -4.88 11.22 -4.61
N ASP A 263 -5.51 11.32 -3.45
CA ASP A 263 -6.73 10.54 -3.16
C ASP A 263 -7.92 11.02 -4.01
N ALA A 264 -8.02 12.33 -4.27
CA ALA A 264 -9.01 12.92 -5.16
C ALA A 264 -8.83 12.47 -6.62
N TYR A 265 -7.59 12.45 -7.12
CA TYR A 265 -7.28 11.93 -8.46
C TYR A 265 -7.63 10.44 -8.57
N ALA A 266 -7.29 9.66 -7.55
CA ALA A 266 -7.60 8.23 -7.51
C ALA A 266 -9.11 7.91 -7.54
N CYS A 267 -9.98 8.83 -7.08
CA CYS A 267 -11.43 8.68 -7.26
C CYS A 267 -11.82 8.59 -8.75
N GLN A 268 -11.18 9.37 -9.63
CA GLN A 268 -11.44 9.31 -11.07
C GLN A 268 -11.03 7.96 -11.67
N LEU A 269 -9.85 7.46 -11.27
CA LEU A 269 -9.34 6.16 -11.72
C LEU A 269 -10.24 5.00 -11.30
N LEU A 270 -10.74 5.06 -10.06
CA LEU A 270 -11.58 4.03 -9.43
C LEU A 270 -13.08 4.21 -9.70
N GLU A 271 -13.45 5.20 -10.52
CA GLU A 271 -14.83 5.49 -10.91
C GLU A 271 -15.74 5.70 -9.68
N GLN A 272 -15.23 6.40 -8.65
CA GLN A 272 -15.94 6.71 -7.42
C GLN A 272 -16.23 8.21 -7.32
N ASN A 273 -17.38 8.59 -6.75
CA ASN A 273 -17.64 9.99 -6.46
C ASN A 273 -16.81 10.43 -5.26
N ILE A 274 -16.06 11.52 -5.40
CA ILE A 274 -15.23 12.09 -4.33
C ILE A 274 -16.05 12.41 -3.07
N GLU A 275 -17.31 12.81 -3.23
CA GLU A 275 -18.24 13.13 -2.13
C GLU A 275 -18.59 11.92 -1.25
N ASP A 276 -18.51 10.69 -1.79
CA ASP A 276 -18.72 9.46 -1.04
C ASP A 276 -17.48 9.10 -0.18
N VAL A 277 -16.30 9.60 -0.57
CA VAL A 277 -15.03 9.35 0.11
C VAL A 277 -14.78 10.36 1.23
N ARG A 278 -15.52 10.19 2.34
CA ARG A 278 -15.57 11.16 3.44
C ARG A 278 -14.22 11.52 4.08
N TYR A 279 -13.23 10.63 4.02
CA TYR A 279 -11.90 10.94 4.58
C TYR A 279 -11.14 11.97 3.73
N ILE A 280 -11.43 12.10 2.42
CA ILE A 280 -10.82 13.12 1.55
C ILE A 280 -11.27 14.51 2.00
N ARG A 281 -12.60 14.70 2.16
CA ARG A 281 -13.13 15.97 2.69
C ARG A 281 -12.63 16.26 4.10
N ALA A 282 -12.58 15.26 4.98
CA ALA A 282 -12.02 15.47 6.33
C ALA A 282 -10.54 15.89 6.29
N GLY A 283 -9.75 15.36 5.35
CA GLY A 283 -8.36 15.79 5.13
C GLY A 283 -8.26 17.22 4.57
N TYR A 284 -9.11 17.57 3.61
CA TYR A 284 -9.22 18.92 3.08
C TYR A 284 -9.60 19.95 4.17
N ASP A 285 -10.61 19.64 5.00
CA ASP A 285 -11.04 20.49 6.12
C ASP A 285 -9.94 20.68 7.19
N LEU A 286 -9.01 19.73 7.28
CA LEU A 286 -7.80 19.82 8.10
C LEU A 286 -6.64 20.50 7.35
N GLY A 287 -6.86 21.08 6.17
CA GLY A 287 -5.82 21.75 5.38
C GLY A 287 -4.64 20.85 5.03
N LEU A 288 -4.90 19.55 4.83
CA LEU A 288 -3.85 18.57 4.52
C LEU A 288 -3.49 18.53 3.04
N GLY A 289 -4.25 19.24 2.19
CA GLY A 289 -4.10 19.24 0.74
C GLY A 289 -5.34 19.80 0.04
N GLU A 290 -5.34 19.73 -1.30
CA GLU A 290 -6.44 20.20 -2.16
C GLU A 290 -7.29 19.04 -2.68
N MET A 291 -8.62 19.17 -2.59
CA MET A 291 -9.56 18.16 -3.10
C MET A 291 -10.16 18.52 -4.46
N ASP A 292 -10.10 19.80 -4.83
CA ASP A 292 -10.56 20.34 -6.10
C ASP A 292 -9.45 20.25 -7.15
N LEU A 293 -9.52 19.24 -8.01
CA LEU A 293 -8.48 18.94 -9.00
C LEU A 293 -8.26 20.08 -10.02
N ASP A 294 -9.24 20.97 -10.22
CA ASP A 294 -9.06 22.16 -11.08
C ASP A 294 -8.07 23.17 -10.48
N LYS A 295 -7.80 23.08 -9.18
CA LYS A 295 -6.81 23.89 -8.46
C LYS A 295 -5.48 23.19 -8.27
N VAL A 296 -5.37 21.93 -8.68
CA VAL A 296 -4.16 21.13 -8.54
C VAL A 296 -3.32 21.25 -9.81
N GLN A 297 -2.06 21.69 -9.67
CA GLN A 297 -1.12 21.67 -10.78
C GLN A 297 -0.69 20.22 -11.08
N MET A 298 -1.27 19.66 -12.13
CA MET A 298 -0.97 18.32 -12.63
C MET A 298 -0.09 18.40 -13.89
N VAL A 299 0.95 17.56 -13.94
CA VAL A 299 1.78 17.36 -15.14
C VAL A 299 1.64 15.91 -15.59
N TYR A 300 1.41 15.72 -16.89
CA TYR A 300 1.32 14.40 -17.50
C TYR A 300 2.60 14.13 -18.29
N VAL A 301 3.17 12.94 -18.10
CA VAL A 301 4.39 12.50 -18.76
C VAL A 301 4.13 11.15 -19.42
N ASP A 302 4.36 11.06 -20.72
CA ASP A 302 4.32 9.79 -21.44
C ASP A 302 5.74 9.21 -21.52
N VAL A 303 5.89 7.93 -21.16
CA VAL A 303 7.15 7.22 -21.38
C VAL A 303 7.38 7.15 -22.89
N GLN A 304 8.39 7.85 -23.39
CA GLN A 304 8.74 7.77 -24.80
C GLN A 304 9.30 6.38 -25.10
N LYS A 305 8.68 5.65 -26.02
CA LYS A 305 9.31 4.47 -26.63
C LYS A 305 10.59 4.95 -27.30
N THR A 306 11.74 4.54 -26.78
CA THR A 306 12.98 4.56 -27.55
C THR A 306 12.70 3.86 -28.87
N GLN A 307 12.91 4.54 -29.99
CA GLN A 307 12.84 3.91 -31.30
C GLN A 307 13.95 2.86 -31.36
N GLU A 308 13.61 1.59 -31.11
CA GLU A 308 14.44 0.47 -31.56
C GLU A 308 14.45 0.47 -33.08
N GLY A 309 15.46 1.13 -33.63
CA GLY A 309 15.66 1.32 -35.05
C GLY A 309 17.14 1.33 -35.38
N SER A 310 17.84 0.25 -35.09
CA SER A 310 19.01 -0.12 -35.88
C SER A 310 18.75 -1.50 -36.44
N GLN A 311 18.29 -1.52 -37.69
CA GLN A 311 18.33 -2.72 -38.53
C GLN A 311 19.76 -3.25 -38.49
N VAL A 312 19.95 -4.40 -37.85
CA VAL A 312 21.11 -5.23 -38.12
C VAL A 312 20.76 -5.98 -39.39
N GLU A 313 21.31 -5.52 -40.52
CA GLU A 313 21.31 -6.32 -41.73
C GLU A 313 22.01 -7.65 -41.44
N PRO A 314 21.47 -8.79 -41.90
CA PRO A 314 22.13 -10.07 -41.72
C PRO A 314 23.41 -10.10 -42.57
N ASP A 315 24.55 -10.29 -41.90
CA ASP A 315 25.85 -10.56 -42.50
C ASP A 315 25.80 -11.93 -43.21
N GLU A 316 25.70 -11.91 -44.55
CA GLU A 316 25.88 -13.10 -45.37
C GLU A 316 27.36 -13.49 -45.40
N GLY A 317 27.79 -14.34 -44.46
CA GLY A 317 29.19 -14.77 -44.40
C GLY A 317 29.45 -16.08 -43.65
N ALA A 318 29.53 -17.18 -44.41
CA ALA A 318 30.25 -18.45 -44.12
C ALA A 318 29.44 -19.63 -43.50
N PRO A 319 29.94 -20.88 -43.60
CA PRO A 319 29.51 -21.83 -44.62
C PRO A 319 28.66 -22.98 -44.07
N SER A 320 27.89 -23.60 -44.97
CA SER A 320 27.15 -24.84 -44.75
C SER A 320 28.10 -26.01 -44.52
N ASP A 321 28.03 -26.64 -43.35
CA ASP A 321 28.33 -28.07 -43.13
C ASP A 321 27.86 -28.47 -41.72
N PHE A 322 26.60 -28.90 -41.60
CA PHE A 322 26.15 -29.73 -40.48
C PHE A 322 25.09 -30.71 -40.98
N GLU A 323 25.42 -32.01 -40.92
CA GLU A 323 24.51 -33.11 -41.22
C GLU A 323 23.37 -33.18 -40.17
N PRO A 324 22.15 -33.61 -40.55
CA PRO A 324 21.03 -33.67 -39.64
C PRO A 324 21.15 -34.86 -38.68
N VAL A 325 21.18 -34.58 -37.38
CA VAL A 325 20.99 -35.59 -36.33
C VAL A 325 19.49 -35.85 -36.16
N SER A 326 19.14 -37.14 -36.18
CA SER A 326 17.80 -37.70 -36.02
C SER A 326 17.08 -37.22 -34.74
N SER A 327 15.82 -36.84 -34.90
CA SER A 327 14.84 -36.49 -33.87
C SER A 327 14.57 -37.65 -32.90
N PRO A 328 14.48 -37.40 -31.58
CA PRO A 328 13.92 -38.38 -30.64
C PRO A 328 12.39 -38.41 -30.70
N GLU A 329 11.86 -39.62 -30.55
CA GLU A 329 10.44 -39.99 -30.62
C GLU A 329 9.56 -39.29 -29.56
N GLU A 330 8.36 -38.89 -29.96
CA GLU A 330 7.29 -38.39 -29.09
C GLU A 330 6.65 -39.54 -28.27
N PRO A 331 6.27 -39.32 -27.00
CA PRO A 331 5.51 -40.30 -26.25
C PRO A 331 4.04 -40.36 -26.72
N LEU A 332 3.59 -41.59 -26.98
CA LEU A 332 2.22 -41.99 -27.31
C LEU A 332 1.21 -41.54 -26.23
N PHE A 333 0.28 -40.68 -26.62
CA PHE A 333 -0.98 -40.48 -25.90
C PHE A 333 -1.98 -41.54 -26.38
N HIS A 334 -2.46 -42.38 -25.45
CA HIS A 334 -3.60 -43.23 -25.69
C HIS A 334 -4.88 -42.37 -25.62
N GLU A 335 -5.57 -42.25 -26.74
CA GLU A 335 -6.97 -41.87 -26.80
C GLU A 335 -7.81 -43.02 -26.23
N GLU A 336 -8.59 -42.75 -25.18
CA GLU A 336 -9.63 -43.66 -24.72
C GLU A 336 -10.98 -43.01 -25.06
N GLU A 337 -11.70 -43.68 -25.97
CA GLU A 337 -13.01 -43.30 -26.48
C GLU A 337 -14.07 -43.27 -25.37
N ALA A 338 -14.98 -42.30 -25.49
CA ALA A 338 -16.18 -42.20 -24.67
C ALA A 338 -17.26 -43.14 -25.23
N ASP A 339 -17.73 -44.07 -24.40
CA ASP A 339 -18.96 -44.83 -24.64
C ASP A 339 -20.06 -44.45 -23.64
N GLU A 340 -21.27 -44.33 -24.18
CA GLU A 340 -22.53 -43.95 -23.54
C GLU A 340 -23.14 -45.06 -22.64
N GLU A 341 -24.14 -44.62 -21.84
CA GLU A 341 -25.19 -45.37 -21.15
C GLU A 341 -24.88 -46.08 -19.81
N ASN A 342 -25.42 -45.53 -18.70
CA ASN A 342 -26.68 -46.04 -18.13
C ASN A 342 -27.13 -45.28 -16.85
N GLU A 343 -28.43 -45.01 -16.78
CA GLU A 343 -29.17 -44.54 -15.62
C GLU A 343 -29.16 -45.56 -14.47
N VAL A 344 -28.87 -45.15 -13.23
CA VAL A 344 -29.51 -45.72 -12.02
C VAL A 344 -29.62 -44.64 -10.94
N GLY A 345 -30.84 -44.34 -10.52
CA GLY A 345 -31.14 -43.34 -9.49
C GLY A 345 -30.76 -43.74 -8.05
N ILE A 346 -30.44 -42.74 -7.23
CA ILE A 346 -30.30 -42.83 -5.77
C ILE A 346 -30.94 -41.58 -5.13
N PRO A 347 -31.67 -41.70 -4.01
CA PRO A 347 -32.74 -40.78 -3.65
C PRO A 347 -32.28 -39.55 -2.84
N ALA A 348 -33.11 -38.51 -2.91
CA ALA A 348 -33.04 -37.30 -2.12
C ALA A 348 -33.05 -37.59 -0.60
N ILE A 349 -31.97 -37.22 0.07
CA ILE A 349 -31.92 -37.10 1.54
C ILE A 349 -32.01 -35.62 1.91
N LEU A 350 -33.01 -35.32 2.73
CA LEU A 350 -33.35 -34.01 3.26
C LEU A 350 -32.17 -33.30 3.94
N LEU A 351 -31.90 -32.08 3.49
CA LEU A 351 -31.16 -31.06 4.22
C LEU A 351 -32.12 -30.38 5.22
N VAL A 352 -31.96 -30.68 6.52
CA VAL A 352 -32.57 -29.90 7.60
C VAL A 352 -31.52 -28.92 8.14
N PRO A 353 -31.80 -27.61 8.20
CA PRO A 353 -30.83 -26.62 8.67
C PRO A 353 -30.63 -26.69 10.19
N ALA A 354 -29.36 -26.61 10.60
CA ALA A 354 -28.89 -26.58 11.98
C ALA A 354 -29.21 -25.25 12.68
N ILE A 355 -30.48 -25.05 13.01
CA ILE A 355 -30.95 -24.02 13.94
C ILE A 355 -31.90 -24.73 14.90
N VAL A 356 -31.47 -24.96 16.16
CA VAL A 356 -32.29 -25.17 17.40
C VAL A 356 -31.50 -25.77 18.58
N VAL A 357 -30.21 -26.13 18.44
CA VAL A 357 -29.47 -26.75 19.58
C VAL A 357 -28.99 -25.77 20.67
N SER A 358 -29.28 -24.46 20.58
CA SER A 358 -28.92 -23.49 21.64
C SER A 358 -30.03 -23.17 22.66
N ILE A 359 -31.23 -23.75 22.54
CA ILE A 359 -32.34 -23.44 23.47
C ILE A 359 -32.56 -24.53 24.55
N LEU A 360 -32.01 -25.73 24.39
CA LEU A 360 -32.23 -26.83 25.35
C LEU A 360 -31.13 -27.02 26.42
N ILE A 361 -30.02 -26.26 26.35
CA ILE A 361 -28.99 -26.25 27.40
C ILE A 361 -29.19 -25.07 28.38
N GLY A 362 -29.92 -24.01 27.98
CA GLY A 362 -30.19 -22.83 28.81
C GLY A 362 -31.31 -22.97 29.86
N LEU A 363 -32.11 -24.06 29.83
CA LEU A 363 -33.27 -24.22 30.73
C LEU A 363 -33.06 -25.23 31.87
N ARG A 364 -31.87 -25.85 32.00
CA ARG A 364 -31.58 -26.82 33.07
C ARG A 364 -30.74 -26.28 34.24
N MET A 365 -30.34 -25.01 34.23
CA MET A 365 -29.53 -24.40 35.30
C MET A 365 -30.25 -23.31 36.12
N ARG A 366 -31.59 -23.26 36.11
CA ARG A 366 -32.39 -22.29 36.90
C ARG A 366 -33.34 -22.90 37.94
N ARG A 367 -33.08 -24.14 38.39
CA ARG A 367 -33.73 -24.74 39.56
C ARG A 367 -32.69 -25.38 40.49
N HIS A 368 -31.90 -24.56 41.17
CA HIS A 368 -31.33 -24.85 42.49
C HIS A 368 -30.70 -23.57 43.05
N SER A 369 -31.56 -22.69 43.55
CA SER A 369 -31.22 -21.65 44.54
C SER A 369 -32.54 -21.05 45.01
N LYS A 370 -33.10 -21.66 46.06
CA LYS A 370 -34.06 -21.13 47.03
C LYS A 370 -34.46 -22.27 47.96
N GLU A 371 -33.66 -22.46 49.00
CA GLU A 371 -34.00 -22.42 50.43
C GLU A 371 -32.72 -22.61 51.24
#